data_AF-A0A941B0S0-F1
#
_entry.id   AF-A0A941B0S0-F1
#
_cell.length_a   1.000
_cell.length_b   1.000
_cell.length_c   1.000
_cell.angle_alpha   90.00
_cell.angle_beta   90.00
_cell.angle_gamma   90.00
#
_symmetry.space_group_name_H-M   'P 1'
#
loop_
_entity.id
_entity.type
_entity.pdbx_description
1 polymer ?
#
loop_
_entity_poly.entity_id
_entity_poly.type
_entity_poly.pdbx_seq_one_letter_code
_entity_poly.pdbx_strand_id
1 'polypeptide(L)'
;MRRLDNGAPLRAAMAAAELDIPRLAAKTKEIDPAGKGISKSLVGFIVGAGRTARDECSDRAAELIATALDREVNDLFETPVITLPESTSTRGPGMANRQKRLPERLMNQRELAQFLRKSPSWIDAQITEARRRGQVWPGLIYVGGSRRFDPHAVLDGQKRQRAA
;
A
#
# COMPACT_ATOMS: atom_id res chain seq x y z
N MET A 1 0.06 12.10 -0.73
CA MET A 1 -0.70 10.89 -1.15
C MET A 1 -0.41 10.48 -2.59
N ARG A 2 -0.36 9.17 -2.88
CA ARG A 2 -0.23 8.63 -4.24
C ARG A 2 -1.52 7.95 -4.69
N ARG A 3 -1.89 8.06 -5.96
CA ARG A 3 -3.12 7.42 -6.49
C ARG A 3 -2.97 5.90 -6.64
N LEU A 4 -4.02 5.14 -6.33
CA LEU A 4 -4.06 3.69 -6.52
C LEU A 4 -4.37 3.32 -7.98
N ASP A 5 -3.74 2.24 -8.49
CA ASP A 5 -4.02 1.62 -9.79
C ASP A 5 -4.21 2.62 -10.95
N ASN A 6 -3.29 3.59 -11.07
CA ASN A 6 -3.35 4.67 -12.09
C ASN A 6 -4.67 5.47 -12.07
N GLY A 7 -5.27 5.64 -10.90
CA GLY A 7 -6.54 6.35 -10.70
C GLY A 7 -7.79 5.57 -11.11
N ALA A 8 -7.70 4.24 -11.25
CA ALA A 8 -8.90 3.42 -11.51
C ALA A 8 -9.95 3.49 -10.39
N PRO A 9 -9.59 3.41 -9.09
CA PRO A 9 -10.56 3.53 -8.00
C PRO A 9 -11.23 4.90 -7.94
N LEU A 10 -10.47 5.96 -8.23
CA LEU A 10 -10.99 7.33 -8.34
C LEU A 10 -12.05 7.47 -9.44
N ARG A 11 -11.79 6.91 -10.63
CA ARG A 11 -12.76 6.92 -11.73
C ARG A 11 -13.99 6.09 -11.41
N ALA A 12 -13.82 4.93 -10.77
CA ALA A 12 -14.93 4.08 -10.35
C ALA A 12 -15.80 4.79 -9.30
N ALA A 13 -15.18 5.44 -8.30
CA ALA A 13 -15.89 6.20 -7.28
C ALA A 13 -16.61 7.43 -7.86
N MET A 14 -15.98 8.14 -8.81
CA MET A 14 -16.64 9.24 -9.53
C MET A 14 -17.84 8.75 -10.35
N ALA A 15 -17.72 7.61 -11.03
CA ALA A 15 -18.83 7.01 -11.77
C ALA A 15 -19.97 6.59 -10.83
N ALA A 16 -19.63 5.97 -9.68
CA ALA A 16 -20.62 5.56 -8.68
C ALA A 16 -21.34 6.75 -8.00
N ALA A 17 -20.65 7.88 -7.86
CA ALA A 17 -21.20 9.11 -7.30
C ALA A 17 -21.88 10.00 -8.37
N GLU A 18 -21.87 9.60 -9.65
CA GLU A 18 -22.35 10.39 -10.79
C GLU A 18 -21.73 11.80 -10.87
N LEU A 19 -20.48 11.92 -10.40
CA LEU A 19 -19.73 13.18 -10.37
C LEU A 19 -18.74 13.22 -11.53
N ASP A 20 -18.82 14.30 -12.31
CA ASP A 20 -17.80 14.66 -13.29
C ASP A 20 -16.71 15.54 -12.64
N ILE A 21 -15.62 15.80 -13.38
CA ILE A 21 -14.51 16.65 -12.91
C ILE A 21 -14.98 18.03 -12.39
N PRO A 22 -15.82 18.79 -13.12
CA PRO A 22 -16.26 20.09 -12.65
C PRO A 22 -17.19 20.02 -11.43
N ARG A 23 -18.07 19.01 -11.32
CA ARG A 23 -18.93 18.82 -10.14
C ARG A 23 -18.14 18.37 -8.93
N LEU A 24 -17.15 17.49 -9.10
CA LEU A 24 -16.27 17.08 -8.00
C LEU A 24 -15.50 18.28 -7.46
N ALA A 25 -14.96 19.14 -8.33
CA ALA A 25 -14.29 20.37 -7.91
C ALA A 25 -15.23 21.32 -7.14
N ALA A 26 -16.46 21.51 -7.63
CA ALA A 26 -17.47 22.32 -6.93
C ALA A 26 -17.79 21.74 -5.54
N LYS A 27 -18.06 20.43 -5.48
CA LYS A 27 -18.34 19.72 -4.24
C LYS A 27 -17.20 19.88 -3.24
N THR A 28 -15.93 19.70 -3.66
CA THR A 28 -14.77 19.90 -2.78
C THR A 28 -14.66 21.31 -2.21
N LYS A 29 -15.18 22.33 -2.92
CA LYS A 29 -15.19 23.71 -2.45
C LYS A 29 -16.26 23.96 -1.38
N GLU A 30 -17.39 23.24 -1.45
CA GLU A 30 -18.47 23.32 -0.46
C GLU A 30 -18.06 22.70 0.88
N ILE A 31 -17.28 21.63 0.85
CA ILE A 31 -16.80 20.91 2.05
C ILE A 31 -15.51 21.49 2.63
N ASP A 32 -14.73 22.22 1.83
CA ASP A 32 -13.47 22.79 2.29
C ASP A 32 -13.74 23.95 3.27
N PRO A 33 -13.34 23.85 4.55
CA PRO A 33 -13.57 24.91 5.54
C PRO A 33 -12.85 26.22 5.19
N ALA A 34 -11.82 26.18 4.33
CA ALA A 34 -11.15 27.37 3.83
C ALA A 34 -11.80 27.97 2.55
N GLY A 35 -12.84 27.33 2.00
CA GLY A 35 -13.55 27.76 0.79
C GLY A 35 -12.72 27.78 -0.50
N LYS A 36 -11.52 27.18 -0.50
CA LYS A 36 -10.62 27.14 -1.66
C LYS A 36 -10.94 25.96 -2.57
N GLY A 37 -11.25 24.81 -1.98
CA GLY A 37 -11.52 23.56 -2.68
C GLY A 37 -10.34 23.13 -3.56
N ILE A 38 -10.63 22.24 -4.51
CA ILE A 38 -9.66 21.74 -5.48
C ILE A 38 -10.00 22.30 -6.87
N SER A 39 -8.99 22.73 -7.62
CA SER A 39 -9.20 23.22 -8.98
C SER A 39 -9.57 22.07 -9.94
N LYS A 40 -10.42 22.37 -10.93
CA LYS A 40 -10.83 21.42 -11.97
C LYS A 40 -9.62 20.76 -12.66
N SER A 41 -8.58 21.54 -12.92
CA SER A 41 -7.34 21.05 -13.54
C SER A 41 -6.62 20.04 -12.64
N LEU A 42 -6.55 20.31 -11.34
CA LEU A 42 -5.93 19.39 -10.38
C LEU A 42 -6.72 18.09 -10.26
N VAL A 43 -8.05 18.16 -10.22
CA VAL A 43 -8.91 16.97 -10.28
C VAL A 43 -8.65 16.18 -11.57
N GLY A 44 -8.58 16.84 -12.72
CA GLY A 44 -8.28 16.21 -14.00
C GLY A 44 -6.91 15.53 -14.04
N PHE A 45 -5.89 16.13 -13.42
CA PHE A 45 -4.56 15.50 -13.33
C PHE A 45 -4.55 14.28 -12.42
N ILE A 46 -5.31 14.29 -11.33
CA ILE A 46 -5.36 13.19 -10.36
C ILE A 46 -6.16 12.00 -10.93
N VAL A 47 -7.28 12.28 -11.58
CA VAL A 47 -8.22 11.26 -12.11
C VAL A 47 -7.78 10.73 -13.48
N GLY A 48 -7.07 11.54 -14.27
CA GLY A 48 -6.71 11.23 -15.65
C GLY A 48 -5.80 10.00 -15.78
N ALA A 49 -5.92 9.28 -16.89
CA ALA A 49 -5.05 8.14 -17.23
C ALA A 49 -3.95 8.47 -18.25
N GLY A 50 -3.89 9.73 -18.70
CA GLY A 50 -2.98 10.18 -19.77
C GLY A 50 -1.59 10.54 -19.27
N ARG A 51 -0.70 10.89 -20.21
CA ARG A 51 0.70 11.30 -19.95
C ARG A 51 0.83 12.53 -19.03
N THR A 52 -0.21 13.35 -18.93
CA THR A 52 -0.28 14.54 -18.09
C THR A 52 -0.84 14.26 -16.69
N ALA A 53 -1.24 13.01 -16.42
CA ALA A 53 -1.73 12.62 -15.10
C ALA A 53 -0.61 12.72 -14.06
N ARG A 54 -0.98 13.14 -12.86
CA ARG A 54 -0.07 13.20 -11.72
C ARG A 54 -0.30 11.99 -10.84
N ASP A 55 0.79 11.33 -10.49
CA ASP A 55 0.73 10.19 -9.58
C ASP A 55 0.55 10.62 -8.13
N GLU A 56 0.96 11.84 -7.80
CA GLU A 56 0.98 12.36 -6.44
C GLU A 56 0.09 13.60 -6.29
N CYS A 57 -0.53 13.72 -5.13
CA CYS A 57 -1.26 14.90 -4.68
C CYS A 57 -1.03 15.15 -3.19
N SER A 58 -1.38 16.35 -2.72
CA SER A 58 -1.30 16.69 -1.29
C SER A 58 -2.33 15.92 -0.47
N ASP A 59 -2.03 15.68 0.79
CA ASP A 59 -2.90 14.94 1.70
C ASP A 59 -4.26 15.62 1.87
N ARG A 60 -4.25 16.94 2.00
CA ARG A 60 -5.46 17.76 1.98
C ARG A 60 -6.32 17.55 0.72
N ALA A 61 -5.70 17.42 -0.45
CA ALA A 61 -6.46 17.21 -1.69
C ALA A 61 -7.10 15.82 -1.72
N ALA A 62 -6.37 14.81 -1.25
CA ALA A 62 -6.90 13.45 -1.15
C ALA A 62 -8.08 13.35 -0.16
N GLU A 63 -7.97 13.98 1.01
CA GLU A 63 -9.04 14.04 2.01
C GLU A 63 -10.30 14.71 1.46
N LEU A 64 -10.15 15.85 0.78
CA LEU A 64 -11.28 16.56 0.18
C LEU A 64 -11.93 15.76 -0.94
N ILE A 65 -11.15 15.05 -1.76
CA ILE A 65 -11.68 14.17 -2.81
C ILE A 65 -12.42 12.98 -2.20
N ALA A 66 -11.84 12.34 -1.19
CA ALA A 66 -12.43 11.19 -0.51
C ALA A 66 -13.75 11.57 0.18
N THR A 67 -13.75 12.69 0.92
CA THR A 67 -14.96 13.25 1.53
C THR A 67 -16.02 13.61 0.49
N ALA A 68 -15.61 14.21 -0.63
CA ALA A 68 -16.54 14.54 -1.71
C ALA A 68 -17.14 13.30 -2.40
N LEU A 69 -16.42 12.18 -2.41
CA LEU A 69 -16.87 10.92 -2.98
C LEU A 69 -17.56 10.00 -1.96
N ASP A 70 -17.66 10.42 -0.70
CA ASP A 70 -18.16 9.61 0.42
C ASP A 70 -17.42 8.25 0.53
N ARG A 71 -16.09 8.32 0.43
CA ARG A 71 -15.19 7.18 0.50
C ARG A 71 -14.07 7.42 1.48
N GLU A 72 -13.47 6.34 1.96
CA GLU A 72 -12.24 6.46 2.73
C GLU A 72 -11.08 6.84 1.81
N VAL A 73 -10.16 7.65 2.33
CA VAL A 73 -8.94 8.05 1.61
C VAL A 73 -8.14 6.82 1.16
N ASN A 74 -8.12 5.77 1.99
CA ASN A 74 -7.40 4.52 1.75
C ASN A 74 -7.98 3.68 0.61
N ASP A 75 -9.24 3.91 0.24
CA ASP A 75 -9.87 3.23 -0.90
C ASP A 75 -9.46 3.85 -2.25
N LEU A 76 -9.00 5.11 -2.21
CA LEU A 76 -8.74 5.94 -3.40
C LEU A 76 -7.25 6.25 -3.60
N PHE A 77 -6.50 6.34 -2.51
CA PHE A 77 -5.11 6.73 -2.48
C PHE A 77 -4.29 5.78 -1.60
N GLU A 78 -3.04 5.56 -1.97
CA GLU A 78 -2.04 4.88 -1.14
C GLU A 78 -1.78 5.73 0.11
N THR A 79 -2.07 5.17 1.28
CA THR A 79 -1.70 5.76 2.56
C THR A 79 -0.18 5.82 2.66
N PRO A 80 0.45 6.99 2.81
CA PRO A 80 1.84 7.07 3.22
C PRO A 80 1.89 6.57 4.65
N VAL A 81 2.44 5.38 4.86
CA VAL A 81 2.79 4.89 6.19
C VAL A 81 3.93 5.78 6.68
N ILE A 82 3.59 6.90 7.32
CA ILE A 82 4.56 7.65 8.11
C ILE A 82 4.83 6.78 9.34
N THR A 83 5.88 5.97 9.28
CA THR A 83 6.47 5.36 10.47
C THR A 83 7.11 6.48 11.30
N LEU A 84 6.30 7.19 12.08
CA LEU A 84 6.78 7.94 13.23
C LEU A 84 7.25 6.90 14.26
N PRO A 85 8.52 6.89 14.68
CA PRO A 85 8.94 6.12 15.82
C PRO A 85 8.54 6.89 17.08
N GLU A 86 7.24 7.01 17.36
CA GLU A 86 6.80 7.49 18.67
C GLU A 86 6.79 6.32 19.65
N SER A 87 7.92 6.22 20.34
CA SER A 87 7.99 5.77 21.72
C SER A 87 6.91 6.44 22.55
N THR A 88 5.85 5.71 22.90
CA THR A 88 5.30 5.78 24.26
C THR A 88 4.76 4.40 24.66
N SER A 89 5.45 3.84 25.66
CA SER A 89 4.90 2.97 26.70
C SER A 89 3.44 3.38 27.01
N THR A 90 2.43 2.51 27.14
CA THR A 90 2.31 1.43 28.13
C THR A 90 1.02 0.62 27.84
N ARG A 91 1.03 -0.70 28.13
CA ARG A 91 -0.12 -1.63 28.37
C ARG A 91 -1.04 -2.00 27.18
N GLY A 92 -0.96 -3.27 26.76
CA GLY A 92 -1.94 -3.96 25.90
C GLY A 92 -3.18 -4.45 26.66
N PRO A 93 -3.90 -5.52 26.25
CA PRO A 93 -3.85 -6.29 25.00
C PRO A 93 -5.23 -6.40 24.30
N GLY A 94 -5.27 -6.55 22.98
CA GLY A 94 -6.52 -6.76 22.24
C GLY A 94 -6.29 -7.37 20.87
N MET A 95 -6.30 -8.70 20.80
CA MET A 95 -6.36 -9.48 19.57
C MET A 95 -7.68 -9.22 18.82
N ALA A 96 -7.58 -8.89 17.53
CA ALA A 96 -8.46 -9.25 16.41
C ALA A 96 -8.19 -8.20 15.32
N ASN A 97 -7.64 -8.47 14.14
CA ASN A 97 -8.04 -9.48 13.19
C ASN A 97 -6.91 -9.52 12.14
N ARG A 98 -5.95 -10.45 12.28
CA ARG A 98 -4.82 -10.58 11.34
C ARG A 98 -5.30 -11.36 10.12
N GLN A 99 -6.24 -10.77 9.39
CA GLN A 99 -6.60 -11.26 8.07
C GLN A 99 -5.35 -11.23 7.20
N LYS A 100 -5.05 -12.42 6.65
CA LYS A 100 -3.98 -12.74 5.72
C LYS A 100 -4.04 -11.82 4.49
N ARG A 101 -3.54 -10.59 4.59
CA ARG A 101 -3.22 -9.80 3.40
C ARG A 101 -1.90 -10.33 2.86
N LEU A 102 -1.97 -10.97 1.70
CA LEU A 102 -0.80 -11.23 0.88
C LEU A 102 -0.05 -9.89 0.70
N PRO A 103 1.28 -9.85 0.82
CA PRO A 103 2.03 -8.60 0.77
C PRO A 103 1.86 -7.90 -0.55
N GLU A 104 1.79 -6.58 -0.51
CA GLU A 104 1.61 -5.68 -1.66
C GLU A 104 2.73 -5.81 -2.71
N ARG A 105 3.88 -6.44 -2.37
CA ARG A 105 4.94 -6.74 -3.33
C ARG A 105 5.66 -8.05 -3.01
N LEU A 106 5.40 -9.07 -3.83
CA LEU A 106 6.19 -10.28 -3.87
C LEU A 106 7.56 -10.02 -4.52
N MET A 107 8.60 -9.99 -3.69
CA MET A 107 9.97 -9.75 -4.13
C MET A 107 10.54 -10.97 -4.86
N ASN A 108 11.36 -10.72 -5.88
CA ASN A 108 12.22 -11.75 -6.42
C ASN A 108 13.42 -12.01 -5.47
N GLN A 109 14.19 -13.06 -5.72
CA GLN A 109 15.31 -13.44 -4.84
C GLN A 109 16.38 -12.34 -4.69
N ARG A 110 16.64 -11.57 -5.76
CA ARG A 110 17.63 -10.47 -5.74
C ARG A 110 17.13 -9.28 -4.93
N GLU A 111 15.86 -8.92 -5.09
CA GLU A 111 15.20 -7.87 -4.31
C GLU A 111 15.16 -8.24 -2.82
N LEU A 112 14.81 -9.48 -2.49
CA LEU A 112 14.82 -9.95 -1.10
C LEU A 112 16.24 -9.92 -0.52
N ALA A 113 17.25 -10.32 -1.29
CA ALA A 113 18.65 -10.29 -0.85
C ALA A 113 19.11 -8.86 -0.53
N GLN A 114 18.80 -7.90 -1.40
CA GLN A 114 19.10 -6.48 -1.17
C GLN A 114 18.36 -5.95 0.05
N PHE A 115 17.08 -6.28 0.19
CA PHE A 115 16.25 -5.86 1.32
C PHE A 115 16.78 -6.39 2.66
N LEU A 116 17.16 -7.66 2.72
CA LEU A 116 17.75 -8.27 3.91
C LEU A 116 19.22 -7.88 4.13
N ARG A 117 19.84 -7.17 3.18
CA ARG A 117 21.28 -6.89 3.13
C ARG A 117 22.11 -8.19 3.23
N LYS A 118 21.64 -9.24 2.55
CA LYS A 118 22.26 -10.58 2.48
C LYS A 118 22.59 -10.96 1.04
N SER A 119 23.34 -12.04 0.87
CA SER A 119 23.59 -12.59 -0.47
C SER A 119 22.39 -13.42 -0.95
N PRO A 120 22.13 -13.48 -2.27
CA PRO A 120 21.14 -14.40 -2.84
C PRO A 120 21.42 -15.88 -2.49
N SER A 121 22.69 -16.26 -2.38
CA SER A 121 23.12 -17.61 -1.98
C SER A 121 22.76 -17.95 -0.53
N TRP A 122 22.71 -16.95 0.36
CA TRP A 122 22.25 -17.15 1.73
C TRP A 122 20.77 -17.54 1.76
N ILE A 123 19.95 -16.94 0.89
CA ILE A 123 18.52 -17.28 0.76
C ILE A 123 18.35 -18.74 0.29
N ASP A 124 19.11 -19.17 -0.72
CA ASP A 124 19.06 -20.56 -1.20
C ASP A 124 19.47 -21.57 -0.12
N ALA A 125 20.48 -21.22 0.70
CA ALA A 125 20.90 -22.05 1.83
C ALA A 125 19.77 -22.19 2.87
N GLN A 126 19.05 -21.12 3.18
CA GLN A 126 17.92 -21.15 4.10
C GLN A 126 16.74 -21.98 3.57
N ILE A 127 16.45 -21.88 2.28
CA ILE A 127 15.40 -22.70 1.64
C ILE A 127 15.77 -24.18 1.68
N THR A 128 17.03 -24.50 1.38
CA THR A 128 17.54 -25.88 1.40
C THR A 128 17.49 -26.48 2.80
N GLU A 129 17.88 -25.71 3.81
CA GLU A 129 17.85 -26.13 5.21
C GLU A 129 16.40 -26.32 5.72
N ALA A 130 15.49 -25.41 5.38
CA ALA A 130 14.06 -25.58 5.69
C ALA A 130 13.51 -26.87 5.06
N ARG A 131 13.84 -27.13 3.79
CA ARG A 131 13.43 -28.35 3.07
C ARG A 131 14.01 -29.61 3.71
N ARG A 132 15.26 -29.58 4.17
CA ARG A 132 15.89 -30.69 4.91
C ARG A 132 15.14 -31.01 6.21
N ARG A 133 14.60 -29.99 6.86
CA ARG A 133 13.75 -30.12 8.06
C ARG A 133 12.30 -30.49 7.75
N GLY A 134 11.97 -30.76 6.48
CA GLY A 134 10.61 -31.05 6.03
C GLY A 134 9.66 -29.85 6.09
N GLN A 135 10.20 -28.63 6.17
CA GLN A 135 9.44 -27.40 6.30
C GLN A 135 9.58 -26.52 5.05
N VAL A 136 8.55 -25.72 4.79
CA VAL A 136 8.61 -24.68 3.75
C VAL A 136 9.25 -23.44 4.35
N TRP A 137 10.19 -22.83 3.64
CA TRP A 137 10.83 -21.60 4.11
C TRP A 137 9.79 -20.47 4.23
N PRO A 138 9.73 -19.76 5.37
CA PRO A 138 8.72 -18.74 5.60
C PRO A 138 8.73 -17.66 4.52
N GLY A 139 7.56 -17.41 3.93
CA GLY A 139 7.39 -16.41 2.87
C GLY A 139 7.78 -16.87 1.47
N LEU A 140 8.22 -18.12 1.28
CA LEU A 140 8.45 -18.68 -0.05
C LEU A 140 7.12 -19.03 -0.72
N ILE A 141 6.85 -18.40 -1.86
CA ILE A 141 5.65 -18.59 -2.67
C ILE A 141 6.09 -18.95 -4.10
N TYR A 142 5.48 -20.00 -4.66
CA TYR A 142 5.69 -20.36 -6.06
C TYR A 142 4.57 -19.76 -6.91
N VAL A 143 4.94 -18.93 -7.88
CA VAL A 143 4.03 -18.38 -8.88
C VAL A 143 4.44 -18.98 -10.23
N GLY A 144 3.76 -20.06 -10.63
CA GLY A 144 4.19 -20.90 -11.74
C GLY A 144 5.56 -21.54 -11.47
N GLY A 145 6.52 -21.39 -12.39
CA GLY A 145 7.91 -21.85 -12.23
C GLY A 145 8.84 -20.88 -11.48
N SER A 146 8.34 -19.69 -11.10
CA SER A 146 9.16 -18.64 -10.48
C SER A 146 9.01 -18.60 -8.97
N ARG A 147 10.14 -18.46 -8.27
CA ARG A 147 10.18 -18.25 -6.81
C ARG A 147 9.92 -16.78 -6.49
N ARG A 148 8.97 -16.56 -5.60
CA ARG A 148 8.58 -15.24 -5.11
C ARG A 148 8.60 -15.25 -3.59
N PHE A 149 8.92 -14.10 -3.02
CA PHE A 149 9.13 -13.99 -1.60
C PHE A 149 8.28 -12.88 -1.00
N ASP A 150 7.61 -13.25 0.09
CA ASP A 150 6.99 -12.32 1.01
C ASP A 150 8.06 -11.83 2.00
N PRO A 151 8.48 -10.55 1.94
CA PRO A 151 9.50 -10.01 2.83
C PRO A 151 9.05 -9.99 4.30
N HIS A 152 7.75 -9.81 4.57
CA HIS A 152 7.23 -9.78 5.94
C HIS A 152 7.21 -11.17 6.57
N ALA A 153 6.76 -12.17 5.82
CA ALA A 153 6.79 -13.55 6.30
C ALA A 153 8.22 -14.05 6.53
N VAL A 154 9.18 -13.67 5.67
CA VAL A 154 10.60 -13.98 5.87
C VAL A 154 11.14 -13.34 7.16
N LEU A 155 10.82 -12.07 7.42
CA LEU A 155 11.23 -11.37 8.64
C LEU A 155 10.58 -11.97 9.89
N ASP A 156 9.30 -12.29 9.85
CA ASP A 156 8.58 -12.94 10.95
C ASP A 156 9.15 -14.34 11.24
N GLY A 157 9.50 -15.08 10.19
CA GLY A 157 10.21 -16.36 10.31
C GLY A 157 11.56 -16.23 10.99
N GLN A 158 12.36 -15.23 10.60
CA GLN A 158 13.66 -14.95 11.22
C GLN A 158 13.53 -14.53 12.69
N LYS A 159 12.52 -13.71 13.02
CA LYS A 159 12.25 -13.33 14.42
C LYS A 159 11.92 -14.55 15.28
N ARG A 160 11.11 -15.49 14.76
CA ARG A 160 10.79 -16.75 15.45
C ARG A 160 12.02 -17.64 15.63
N GLN A 161 12.91 -17.70 14.64
CA GLN A 161 14.16 -18.46 14.72
C GLN A 161 15.18 -17.85 15.69
N ARG A 162 15.15 -16.52 15.93
CA ARG A 162 16.00 -15.84 16.93
C ARG A 162 15.46 -15.95 18.35
N ALA A 163 14.16 -16.18 18.49
CA ALA A 163 13.48 -16.29 19.78
C ALA A 163 13.39 -17.74 20.29
N ALA A 164 13.86 -18.72 19.50
CA ALA A 164 13.94 -20.14 19.82
C ALA A 164 15.41 -20.54 19.99
#